data_AF-A0A7Y1Q8L5-F1
#
_entry.id   AF-A0A7Y1Q8L5-F1
#
_cell.length_a   1.000
_cell.length_b   1.000
_cell.length_c   1.000
_cell.angle_alpha   90.00
_cell.angle_beta   90.00
_cell.angle_gamma   90.00
#
_symmetry.space_group_name_H-M   'P 1'
#
loop_
_entity.id
_entity.type
_entity.pdbx_description
1 polymer ?
#
loop_
_entity_poly.entity_id
_entity_poly.type
_entity_poly.pdbx_seq_one_letter_code
_entity_poly.pdbx_strand_id
1 'polypeptide(L)'
;MSDMQQIINALTAPPEPAIEVLTLDRKAAEEILNELEEKDPLRPIVTYLRRALTDPPIALWAMHSVGPGEVSACLSKEDAEHRAQAVRDACADAARRNNWDMGPITIDVIPSPWEPAQHFEECAIEWKAEADRLRALAIKTERQKDTLLTAAKEALSVIDRIKPAGNGNGTQLRLASAIYNATR
;
A
#
# COMPACT_ATOMS: atom_id res chain seq x y z
N MET A 1 -31.38 6.77 -34.92
CA MET A 1 -31.04 6.34 -33.55
C MET A 1 -30.18 7.43 -32.95
N SER A 2 -30.46 7.86 -31.72
CA SER A 2 -29.74 8.96 -31.04
C SER A 2 -28.30 8.57 -30.74
N ASP A 3 -27.35 9.50 -30.88
CA ASP A 3 -25.93 9.32 -30.55
C ASP A 3 -25.73 8.82 -29.11
N MET A 4 -26.62 9.22 -28.19
CA MET A 4 -26.62 8.72 -26.82
C MET A 4 -26.91 7.22 -26.72
N GLN A 5 -27.75 6.68 -27.62
CA GLN A 5 -28.05 5.25 -27.65
C GLN A 5 -26.86 4.43 -28.15
N GLN A 6 -26.05 4.99 -29.06
CA GLN A 6 -24.82 4.35 -29.52
C GLN A 6 -23.75 4.31 -28.42
N ILE A 7 -23.63 5.39 -27.62
CA ILE A 7 -22.70 5.45 -26.48
C ILE A 7 -23.11 4.47 -25.38
N ILE A 8 -24.40 4.38 -25.05
CA ILE A 8 -24.90 3.43 -24.05
C ILE A 8 -24.67 1.99 -24.51
N ASN A 9 -24.90 1.70 -25.79
CA ASN A 9 -24.67 0.36 -26.33
C ASN A 9 -23.18 -0.02 -26.35
N ALA A 10 -22.27 0.95 -26.56
CA ALA A 10 -20.83 0.71 -26.52
C ALA A 10 -20.33 0.45 -25.08
N LEU A 11 -20.91 1.11 -24.07
CA LEU A 11 -20.56 0.93 -22.66
C LEU A 11 -21.18 -0.32 -22.01
N THR A 12 -22.24 -0.86 -22.61
CA THR A 12 -22.96 -2.06 -22.12
C THR A 12 -22.70 -3.31 -22.96
N ALA A 13 -21.91 -3.19 -24.02
CA ALA A 13 -21.47 -4.34 -24.80
C ALA A 13 -20.65 -5.28 -23.90
N PRO A 14 -20.94 -6.60 -23.91
CA PRO A 14 -20.09 -7.56 -23.23
C PRO A 14 -18.67 -7.46 -23.80
N PRO A 15 -17.62 -7.54 -22.95
CA PRO A 15 -16.24 -7.46 -23.41
C PRO A 15 -16.00 -8.53 -24.48
N GLU A 16 -15.18 -8.20 -25.49
CA GLU A 16 -14.80 -9.16 -26.52
C GLU A 16 -14.29 -10.46 -25.85
N PRO A 17 -14.70 -11.64 -26.35
CA PRO A 17 -14.27 -12.90 -25.77
C PRO A 17 -12.75 -12.93 -25.72
N ALA A 18 -12.20 -13.17 -24.53
CA ALA A 18 -10.77 -13.20 -24.30
C ALA A 18 -10.11 -14.08 -25.36
N ILE A 19 -9.16 -13.51 -26.09
CA ILE A 19 -8.35 -14.23 -27.08
C ILE A 19 -7.72 -15.42 -26.36
N GLU A 20 -7.82 -16.61 -26.94
CA GLU A 20 -7.26 -17.82 -26.35
C GLU A 20 -5.76 -17.67 -26.14
N VAL A 21 -5.35 -17.48 -24.89
CA VAL A 21 -3.94 -17.36 -24.50
C VAL A 21 -3.38 -18.77 -24.33
N LEU A 22 -2.71 -19.26 -25.36
CA LEU A 22 -1.90 -20.46 -25.26
C LEU A 22 -0.65 -20.17 -24.43
N THR A 23 -0.58 -20.74 -23.24
CA THR A 23 0.60 -20.66 -22.38
C THR A 23 1.61 -21.71 -22.82
N LEU A 24 2.74 -21.24 -23.35
CA LEU A 24 3.84 -22.11 -23.74
C LEU A 24 4.93 -22.03 -22.68
N ASP A 25 5.45 -23.17 -22.24
CA ASP A 25 6.59 -23.16 -21.33
C ASP A 25 7.86 -22.66 -22.07
N ARG A 26 8.76 -22.03 -21.31
CA ARG A 26 9.97 -21.41 -21.87
C ARG A 26 10.86 -22.42 -22.61
N LYS A 27 10.90 -23.67 -22.15
CA LYS A 27 11.74 -24.72 -22.73
C LYS A 27 11.19 -25.15 -24.09
N ALA A 28 9.88 -25.34 -24.20
CA ALA A 28 9.19 -25.61 -25.46
C ALA A 28 9.34 -24.45 -26.45
N ALA A 29 9.30 -23.21 -25.99
CA ALA A 29 9.52 -22.03 -26.85
C ALA A 29 10.94 -22.00 -27.42
N GLU A 30 11.94 -22.28 -26.58
CA GLU A 30 13.35 -22.34 -27.00
C GLU A 30 13.61 -23.50 -27.97
N GLU A 31 13.00 -24.68 -27.74
CA GLU A 31 13.07 -25.84 -28.65
C GLU A 31 12.47 -25.53 -30.03
N ILE A 32 11.28 -24.93 -30.09
CA ILE A 32 10.64 -24.51 -31.35
C ILE A 32 11.50 -23.48 -32.09
N LEU A 33 12.10 -22.51 -31.37
CA LEU A 33 12.97 -21.51 -31.99
C LEU A 33 14.24 -22.12 -32.56
N ASN A 34 14.82 -23.13 -31.90
CA ASN A 34 15.96 -23.88 -32.43
C ASN A 34 15.59 -24.60 -33.74
N GLU A 35 14.45 -25.28 -33.79
CA GLU A 35 13.96 -25.98 -35.00
C GLU A 35 13.65 -25.02 -36.17
N LEU A 36 13.15 -23.82 -35.86
CA LEU A 36 12.86 -22.78 -36.85
C LEU A 36 14.13 -22.12 -37.39
N GLU A 37 15.18 -22.03 -36.57
CA GLU A 37 16.50 -21.52 -36.98
C GLU A 37 17.22 -22.49 -37.92
N GLU A 38 17.09 -23.80 -37.68
CA GLU A 38 17.71 -24.85 -38.48
C GLU A 38 17.14 -24.94 -39.90
N LYS A 39 15.89 -24.48 -40.11
CA LYS A 39 15.21 -24.56 -41.42
C LYS A 39 15.48 -23.37 -42.35
N ASP A 40 16.11 -22.29 -41.86
CA ASP A 40 16.73 -21.12 -42.55
C ASP A 40 15.88 -19.98 -43.20
N PRO A 41 14.53 -19.98 -43.35
CA PRO A 41 13.82 -18.77 -43.83
C PRO A 41 13.43 -17.77 -42.73
N LEU A 42 13.58 -18.09 -41.44
CA LEU A 42 13.00 -17.31 -40.33
C LEU A 42 14.03 -16.71 -39.37
N ARG A 43 15.32 -16.75 -39.70
CA ARG A 43 16.44 -16.28 -38.85
C ARG A 43 16.23 -14.89 -38.21
N PRO A 44 15.75 -13.86 -38.94
CA PRO A 44 15.49 -12.55 -38.34
C PRO A 44 14.36 -12.57 -37.30
N ILE A 45 13.29 -13.34 -37.57
CA ILE A 45 12.15 -13.51 -36.66
C ILE A 45 12.56 -14.31 -35.43
N VAL A 46 13.34 -15.37 -35.60
CA VAL A 46 13.90 -16.17 -34.49
C VAL A 46 14.81 -15.32 -33.62
N THR A 47 15.65 -14.47 -34.21
CA THR A 47 16.52 -13.55 -33.46
C THR A 47 15.71 -12.54 -32.65
N TYR A 48 14.63 -11.98 -33.23
CA TYR A 48 13.70 -11.10 -32.53
C TYR A 48 12.98 -11.81 -31.38
N LEU A 49 12.46 -13.01 -31.61
CA LEU A 49 11.76 -13.81 -30.60
C LEU A 49 12.70 -14.26 -29.47
N ARG A 50 13.92 -14.69 -29.80
CA ARG A 50 14.96 -14.96 -28.79
C ARG A 50 15.19 -13.73 -27.94
N ARG A 51 15.39 -12.55 -28.54
CA ARG A 51 15.60 -11.28 -27.81
C ARG A 51 14.41 -10.96 -26.89
N ALA A 52 13.18 -11.10 -27.37
CA ALA A 52 11.97 -10.90 -26.57
C ALA A 52 11.85 -11.91 -25.41
N LEU A 53 12.38 -13.14 -25.58
CA LEU A 53 12.47 -14.15 -24.52
C LEU A 53 13.71 -13.99 -23.60
N THR A 54 14.73 -13.25 -24.04
CA THR A 54 15.95 -13.03 -23.24
C THR A 54 15.80 -11.85 -22.31
N ASP A 55 15.01 -10.84 -22.67
CA ASP A 55 14.60 -9.79 -21.74
C ASP A 55 13.75 -10.47 -20.65
N PRO A 56 14.24 -10.57 -19.40
CA PRO A 56 13.39 -11.07 -18.33
C PRO A 56 12.18 -10.13 -18.28
N PRO A 57 10.95 -10.65 -18.36
CA PRO A 57 9.80 -9.78 -18.16
C PRO A 57 10.03 -9.07 -16.82
N ILE A 58 9.93 -7.75 -16.81
CA ILE A 58 9.99 -6.95 -15.58
C ILE A 58 8.74 -7.35 -14.79
N ALA A 59 8.83 -8.48 -14.10
CA ALA A 59 7.74 -9.09 -13.39
C ALA A 59 7.90 -8.67 -11.94
N LEU A 60 7.00 -7.80 -11.50
CA LEU A 60 6.78 -7.64 -10.07
C LEU A 60 6.34 -9.00 -9.51
N TRP A 61 6.74 -9.29 -8.28
CA TRP A 61 6.23 -10.43 -7.52
C TRP A 61 5.20 -9.92 -6.55
N ALA A 62 4.24 -10.73 -6.13
CA ALA A 62 3.22 -10.29 -5.18
C ALA A 62 2.97 -11.35 -4.13
N MET A 63 2.70 -10.88 -2.91
CA MET A 63 2.12 -11.72 -1.88
C MET A 63 0.61 -11.74 -2.07
N HIS A 64 0.04 -12.94 -2.18
CA HIS A 64 -1.39 -13.18 -2.24
C HIS A 64 -1.80 -13.95 -0.99
N SER A 65 -2.61 -13.30 -0.13
CA SER A 65 -3.26 -13.96 1.01
C SER A 65 -4.68 -14.32 0.60
N VAL A 66 -5.13 -15.54 0.91
CA VAL A 66 -6.51 -16.01 0.65
C VAL A 66 -7.58 -15.33 1.56
N GLY A 67 -7.19 -14.35 2.37
CA GLY A 67 -8.07 -13.38 3.04
C GLY A 67 -8.46 -12.20 2.13
N PRO A 68 -9.16 -11.15 2.60
CA PRO A 68 -9.79 -10.15 1.75
C PRO A 68 -8.76 -9.33 0.94
N GLY A 69 -8.41 -9.83 -0.25
CA GLY A 69 -8.05 -9.08 -1.45
C GLY A 69 -6.74 -8.31 -1.49
N GLU A 70 -5.92 -8.27 -0.45
CA GLU A 70 -4.68 -7.48 -0.48
C GLU A 70 -3.55 -8.21 -1.22
N VAL A 71 -3.33 -7.81 -2.48
CA VAL A 71 -2.17 -8.17 -3.28
C VAL A 71 -1.11 -7.10 -3.06
N SER A 72 -0.04 -7.44 -2.33
CA SER A 72 1.10 -6.54 -2.12
C SER A 72 2.21 -6.86 -3.10
N ALA A 73 2.41 -6.02 -4.12
CA ALA A 73 3.52 -6.22 -5.05
C ALA A 73 4.87 -5.86 -4.39
N CYS A 74 5.90 -6.54 -4.88
CA CYS A 74 7.25 -6.61 -4.37
C CYS A 74 8.20 -6.55 -5.57
N LEU A 75 9.34 -5.88 -5.36
CA LEU A 75 10.32 -5.63 -6.42
C LEU A 75 11.06 -6.89 -6.86
N SER A 76 11.06 -7.93 -6.02
CA SER A 76 11.71 -9.21 -6.29
C SER A 76 10.95 -10.35 -5.61
N LYS A 77 11.19 -11.56 -6.11
CA LYS A 77 10.67 -12.80 -5.50
C LYS A 77 11.17 -12.98 -4.07
N GLU A 78 12.44 -12.67 -3.84
CA GLU A 78 13.08 -12.77 -2.53
C GLU A 78 12.47 -11.80 -1.51
N ASP A 79 12.17 -10.56 -1.94
CA ASP A 79 11.47 -9.59 -1.08
C ASP A 79 10.04 -10.07 -0.78
N ALA A 80 9.33 -10.60 -1.79
CA ALA A 80 8.00 -11.18 -1.60
C ALA A 80 8.00 -12.38 -0.63
N GLU A 81 8.97 -13.29 -0.75
CA GLU A 81 9.13 -14.44 0.13
C GLU A 81 9.50 -14.03 1.56
N HIS A 82 10.43 -13.07 1.72
CA HIS A 82 10.83 -12.55 3.01
C HIS A 82 9.66 -11.85 3.72
N ARG A 83 8.91 -11.01 3.02
CA ARG A 83 7.71 -10.36 3.56
C ARG A 83 6.61 -11.37 3.88
N ALA A 84 6.40 -12.37 3.02
CA ALA A 84 5.40 -13.40 3.28
C ALA A 84 5.74 -14.17 4.55
N GLN A 85 7.02 -14.48 4.76
CA GLN A 85 7.48 -15.12 5.99
C GLN A 85 7.29 -14.22 7.21
N ALA A 86 7.64 -12.93 7.13
CA ALA A 86 7.44 -11.99 8.22
C ALA A 86 5.96 -11.89 8.65
N VAL A 87 5.03 -11.93 7.70
CA VAL A 87 3.58 -11.94 8.01
C VAL A 87 3.17 -13.26 8.66
N ARG A 88 3.64 -14.41 8.16
CA ARG A 88 3.37 -15.72 8.80
C ARG A 88 3.85 -15.73 10.25
N ASP A 89 5.06 -15.22 10.50
CA ASP A 89 5.65 -15.17 11.84
C ASP A 89 4.85 -14.24 12.77
N ALA A 90 4.50 -13.04 12.30
CA ALA A 90 3.69 -12.09 13.07
C ALA A 90 2.31 -12.67 13.43
N CYS A 91 1.66 -13.36 12.49
CA CYS A 91 0.38 -14.00 12.72
C CYS A 91 0.49 -15.21 13.65
N ALA A 92 1.55 -16.02 13.54
CA ALA A 92 1.82 -17.12 14.47
C ALA A 92 2.03 -16.60 15.90
N ASP A 93 2.78 -15.50 16.06
CA ASP A 93 2.99 -14.86 17.36
C ASP A 93 1.71 -14.22 17.92
N ALA A 94 0.85 -13.67 17.07
CA ALA A 94 -0.44 -13.16 17.48
C ALA A 94 -1.38 -14.30 17.91
N ALA A 95 -1.40 -15.42 17.17
CA ALA A 95 -2.20 -16.59 17.49
C ALA A 95 -1.78 -17.21 18.83
N ARG A 96 -0.47 -17.35 19.09
CA ARG A 96 0.06 -17.80 20.39
C ARG A 96 -0.35 -16.88 21.53
N ARG A 97 -0.21 -15.55 21.34
CA ARG A 97 -0.55 -14.55 22.37
C ARG A 97 -2.03 -14.57 22.75
N ASN A 98 -2.90 -14.82 21.78
CA ASN A 98 -4.36 -14.79 21.98
C ASN A 98 -4.99 -16.18 22.13
N ASN A 99 -4.18 -17.24 22.13
CA ASN A 99 -4.62 -18.63 22.16
C ASN A 99 -5.68 -18.95 21.08
N TRP A 100 -5.45 -18.43 19.87
CA TRP A 100 -6.33 -18.65 18.72
C TRP A 100 -5.90 -19.88 17.92
N ASP A 101 -6.87 -20.68 17.50
CA ASP A 101 -6.67 -21.73 16.50
C ASP A 101 -6.85 -21.13 15.09
N MET A 102 -5.75 -20.72 14.49
CA MET A 102 -5.72 -20.01 13.20
C MET A 102 -5.60 -20.95 11.98
N GLY A 103 -5.48 -22.27 12.17
CA GLY A 103 -5.14 -23.18 11.09
C GLY A 103 -3.83 -22.80 10.37
N PRO A 104 -3.53 -23.42 9.20
CA PRO A 104 -2.36 -23.06 8.41
C PRO A 104 -2.57 -21.72 7.69
N ILE A 105 -1.67 -20.77 7.93
CA ILE A 105 -1.66 -19.47 7.25
C ILE A 105 -1.01 -19.63 5.87
N THR A 106 -1.84 -19.59 4.82
CA THR A 106 -1.38 -19.67 3.45
C THR A 106 -1.17 -18.26 2.88
N ILE A 107 0.08 -17.92 2.59
CA ILE A 107 0.45 -16.72 1.84
C ILE A 107 1.23 -17.21 0.65
N ASP A 108 0.69 -17.02 -0.55
CA ASP A 108 1.31 -17.46 -1.79
C ASP A 108 2.15 -16.33 -2.37
N VAL A 109 3.30 -16.67 -2.93
CA VAL A 109 4.14 -15.74 -3.68
C VAL A 109 3.89 -16.02 -5.16
N ILE A 110 3.19 -15.10 -5.81
CA ILE A 110 2.78 -15.21 -7.21
C ILE A 110 3.47 -14.13 -8.04
N PRO A 111 3.63 -14.32 -9.36
CA PRO A 111 3.85 -13.19 -10.25
C PRO A 111 2.72 -12.17 -10.07
N SER A 112 3.08 -10.89 -9.99
CA SER A 112 2.10 -9.80 -9.88
C SER A 112 1.12 -9.84 -11.04
N PRO A 113 -0.20 -9.72 -10.79
CA PRO A 113 -1.20 -9.58 -11.85
C PRO A 113 -1.13 -8.20 -12.54
N TRP A 114 -0.43 -7.24 -11.94
CA TRP A 114 -0.24 -5.88 -12.48
C TRP A 114 1.10 -5.70 -13.17
N GLU A 115 1.10 -4.89 -14.21
CA GLU A 115 2.34 -4.38 -14.80
C GLU A 115 3.05 -3.44 -13.81
N PRO A 116 4.39 -3.38 -13.83
CA PRO A 116 5.16 -2.51 -12.94
C PRO A 116 4.69 -1.05 -12.93
N ALA A 117 4.43 -0.50 -14.11
CA ALA A 117 3.99 0.88 -14.25
C ALA A 117 2.65 1.13 -13.55
N GLN A 118 1.68 0.22 -13.72
CA GLN A 118 0.36 0.31 -13.10
C GLN A 118 0.46 0.24 -11.58
N HIS A 119 1.24 -0.72 -11.06
CA HIS A 119 1.43 -0.87 -9.62
C HIS A 119 2.08 0.36 -8.97
N PHE A 120 3.12 0.93 -9.60
CA PHE A 120 3.77 2.13 -9.06
C PHE A 120 2.88 3.37 -9.16
N GLU A 121 2.01 3.47 -10.17
CA GLU A 121 1.03 4.54 -10.27
C GLU A 121 0.01 4.47 -9.14
N GLU A 122 -0.55 3.27 -8.87
CA GLU A 122 -1.46 3.04 -7.74
C GLU A 122 -0.78 3.34 -6.40
N CYS A 123 0.44 2.84 -6.18
CA CYS A 123 1.22 3.15 -4.97
C CYS A 123 1.44 4.66 -4.80
N ALA A 124 1.76 5.36 -5.90
CA ALA A 124 1.96 6.80 -5.85
C ALA A 124 0.67 7.55 -5.48
N ILE A 125 -0.48 7.09 -5.97
CA ILE A 125 -1.80 7.65 -5.61
C ILE A 125 -2.08 7.42 -4.13
N GLU A 126 -1.90 6.20 -3.64
CA GLU A 126 -2.12 5.85 -2.24
C GLU A 126 -1.20 6.63 -1.29
N TRP A 127 0.10 6.69 -1.61
CA TRP A 127 1.07 7.40 -0.78
C TRP A 127 0.82 8.90 -0.78
N LYS A 128 0.39 9.47 -1.91
CA LYS A 128 -0.02 10.87 -1.97
C LYS A 128 -1.24 11.11 -1.09
N ALA A 129 -2.26 10.24 -1.17
CA ALA A 129 -3.45 10.34 -0.33
C ALA A 129 -3.12 10.23 1.17
N GLU A 130 -2.25 9.31 1.56
CA GLU A 130 -1.84 9.18 2.96
C GLU A 130 -0.97 10.35 3.41
N ALA A 131 -0.07 10.86 2.56
CA ALA A 131 0.71 12.06 2.87
C ALA A 131 -0.19 13.28 3.10
N ASP A 132 -1.23 13.45 2.27
CA ASP A 132 -2.22 14.52 2.44
C ASP A 132 -3.04 14.33 3.72
N ARG A 133 -3.44 13.10 4.05
CA ARG A 133 -4.12 12.76 5.31
C ARG A 133 -3.26 13.09 6.53
N LEU A 134 -2.00 12.67 6.53
CA LEU A 134 -1.04 12.94 7.60
C LEU A 134 -0.78 14.44 7.75
N ARG A 135 -0.64 15.18 6.65
CA ARG A 135 -0.49 16.63 6.67
C ARG A 135 -1.73 17.30 7.28
N ALA A 136 -2.93 16.90 6.90
CA ALA A 136 -4.17 17.44 7.46
C ALA A 136 -4.28 17.15 8.96
N LEU A 137 -3.89 15.95 9.40
CA LEU A 137 -3.87 15.58 10.81
C LEU A 137 -2.85 16.42 11.59
N ALA A 138 -1.64 16.60 11.07
CA ALA A 138 -0.60 17.42 11.68
C ALA A 138 -1.07 18.87 11.89
N ILE A 139 -1.68 19.47 10.86
CA ILE A 139 -2.25 20.83 10.95
C ILE A 139 -3.36 20.88 12.02
N LYS A 140 -4.24 19.87 12.06
CA LYS A 140 -5.31 19.80 13.06
C LYS A 140 -4.75 19.71 14.48
N THR A 141 -3.75 18.84 14.69
CA THR A 141 -3.10 18.67 15.99
C THR A 141 -2.35 19.92 16.42
N GLU A 142 -1.69 20.62 15.50
CA GLU A 142 -1.03 21.90 15.77
C GLU A 142 -2.02 22.97 16.20
N ARG A 143 -3.15 23.12 15.49
CA ARG A 143 -4.23 24.05 15.89
C ARG A 143 -4.82 23.71 17.27
N GLN A 144 -5.02 22.43 17.56
CA GLN A 144 -5.51 21.99 18.86
C GLN A 144 -4.50 22.31 19.96
N LYS A 145 -3.21 22.07 19.71
CA LYS A 145 -2.13 22.43 20.62
C LYS A 145 -2.13 23.93 20.90
N ASP A 146 -2.21 24.79 19.87
CA ASP A 146 -2.21 26.25 20.04
C ASP A 146 -3.44 26.74 20.82
N THR A 147 -4.60 26.15 20.54
CA THR A 147 -5.85 26.45 21.26
C THR A 147 -5.71 26.08 22.75
N LEU A 148 -5.21 24.87 23.04
CA LEU A 148 -4.99 24.41 24.41
C LEU A 148 -3.94 25.26 25.13
N LEU A 149 -2.87 25.65 24.45
CA LEU A 149 -1.82 26.50 25.00
C LEU A 149 -2.33 27.90 25.31
N THR A 150 -3.20 28.45 24.45
CA THR A 150 -3.86 29.74 24.69
C THR A 150 -4.81 29.66 25.88
N ALA A 151 -5.69 28.65 25.91
CA ALA A 151 -6.61 28.43 27.02
C ALA A 151 -5.88 28.20 28.36
N ALA A 152 -4.75 27.48 28.33
CA ALA A 152 -3.90 27.26 29.49
C ALA A 152 -3.27 28.57 29.99
N LYS A 153 -2.77 29.43 29.09
CA LYS A 153 -2.26 30.77 29.45
C LYS A 153 -3.35 31.68 30.02
N GLU A 154 -4.55 31.66 29.44
CA GLU A 154 -5.70 32.40 29.96
C GLU A 154 -6.12 31.92 31.34
N ALA A 155 -6.19 30.60 31.55
CA ALA A 155 -6.47 30.02 32.86
C ALA A 155 -5.43 30.43 33.91
N LEU A 156 -4.14 30.46 33.55
CA LEU A 156 -3.08 30.96 34.42
C LEU A 156 -3.29 32.43 34.77
N SER A 157 -3.58 33.29 33.78
CA SER A 157 -3.88 34.71 34.02
C SER A 157 -5.09 34.92 34.92
N VAL A 158 -6.13 34.09 34.80
CA VAL A 158 -7.32 34.15 35.66
C VAL A 158 -6.97 33.74 37.09
N ILE A 159 -6.19 32.68 37.28
CA ILE A 159 -5.70 32.26 38.60
C ILE A 159 -4.89 33.39 39.25
N ASP A 160 -3.98 34.03 38.50
CA ASP A 160 -3.18 35.14 39.02
C ASP A 160 -4.02 36.38 39.37
N ARG A 161 -5.08 36.67 38.59
CA ARG A 161 -6.03 37.76 38.89
C ARG A 161 -6.94 37.47 40.09
N ILE A 162 -7.35 36.21 40.27
CA ILE A 162 -8.13 35.74 41.45
C ILE A 162 -7.24 35.63 42.70
N LYS A 163 -5.93 35.85 42.55
CA LYS A 163 -4.96 35.91 43.65
C LYS A 163 -4.67 37.35 44.11
N PRO A 164 -5.63 38.24 44.45
CA PRO A 164 -5.30 39.35 45.32
C PRO A 164 -5.22 38.83 46.76
N ALA A 165 -4.13 39.15 47.46
CA ALA A 165 -3.94 38.97 48.91
C ALA A 165 -3.75 37.52 49.43
N GLY A 166 -2.57 36.93 49.18
CA GLY A 166 -1.89 36.06 50.17
C GLY A 166 -2.50 34.70 50.56
N ASN A 167 -3.71 34.33 50.12
CA ASN A 167 -4.42 33.11 50.58
C ASN A 167 -4.99 32.25 49.42
N GLY A 168 -4.20 31.99 48.37
CA GLY A 168 -4.60 31.01 47.35
C GLY A 168 -4.62 29.59 47.94
N ASN A 169 -5.74 28.87 47.79
CA ASN A 169 -5.86 27.47 48.23
C ASN A 169 -4.76 26.61 47.56
N GLY A 170 -4.14 25.68 48.30
CA GLY A 170 -3.07 24.80 47.80
C GLY A 170 -3.41 23.98 46.53
N THR A 171 -4.67 23.82 46.18
CA THR A 171 -5.10 23.24 44.89
C THR A 171 -4.91 24.22 43.72
N GLN A 172 -5.14 25.52 43.92
CA GLN A 172 -4.94 26.56 42.89
C GLN A 172 -3.44 26.77 42.58
N LEU A 173 -2.58 26.70 43.60
CA LEU A 173 -1.12 26.76 43.43
C LEU A 173 -0.58 25.56 42.63
N ARG A 174 -1.07 24.36 42.92
CA ARG A 174 -0.70 23.14 42.17
C ARG A 174 -1.18 23.19 40.71
N LEU A 175 -2.40 23.68 40.47
CA LEU A 175 -2.95 23.83 39.12
C LEU A 175 -2.17 24.87 38.31
N ALA A 176 -1.86 26.04 38.90
CA ALA A 176 -1.05 27.07 38.25
C ALA A 176 0.35 26.55 37.89
N SER A 177 1.01 25.82 38.80
CA SER A 177 2.34 25.25 38.53
C SER A 177 2.31 24.17 37.45
N ALA A 178 1.27 23.33 37.41
CA ALA A 178 1.11 22.32 36.36
C ALA A 178 0.87 22.95 34.98
N ILE A 179 0.02 23.99 34.92
CA ILE A 179 -0.26 24.76 33.71
C ILE A 179 1.00 25.49 33.22
N TYR A 180 1.74 26.15 34.12
CA TYR A 180 2.99 26.83 33.78
C TYR A 180 4.03 25.86 33.19
N ASN A 181 4.20 24.68 33.79
CA ASN A 181 5.12 23.67 33.30
C ASN A 181 4.70 23.08 31.95
N ALA A 182 3.39 22.96 31.69
CA ALA A 182 2.86 22.44 30.43
C ALA A 182 2.87 23.46 29.28
N THR A 183 3.10 24.75 29.56
CA THR A 183 3.05 25.84 28.57
C THR A 183 4.43 26.45 28.24
N ARG A 184 5.50 25.94 28.86
CA ARG A 184 6.90 26.32 28.63
C ARG A 184 7.53 25.42 27.58
#